data_AF-A0A8T4KLB3-F1
#
_entry.id   AF-A0A8T4KLB3-F1
#
_cell.length_a   1.000
_cell.length_b   1.000
_cell.length_c   1.000
_cell.angle_alpha   90.00
_cell.angle_beta   90.00
_cell.angle_gamma   90.00
#
_symmetry.space_group_name_H-M   'P 1'
#
loop_
_entity.id
_entity.type
_entity.pdbx_description
1 polymer ?
#
loop_
_entity_poly.entity_id
_entity_poly.type
_entity_poly.pdbx_seq_one_letter_code
_entity_poly.pdbx_strand_id
1 'polypeptide(L)' 'MIIQHKNLEYYPTKAELKRELPRKVMHQTFNIILAYLENSNKIIIDKKRIVWIFSPELKGKYVKLKG' A
#
# COMPACT_ATOMS: atom_id res chain seq x y z
N MET A 1 -17.22 4.93 -7.04
CA MET A 1 -15.97 5.61 -7.44
C MET A 1 -15.65 6.64 -6.36
N ILE A 2 -15.06 6.22 -5.23
CA ILE A 2 -14.72 7.13 -4.12
C ILE A 2 -13.27 6.84 -3.72
N ILE A 3 -12.34 7.52 -4.39
CA ILE A 3 -11.12 7.95 -3.70
C ILE A 3 -11.17 9.47 -3.84
N GLN A 4 -11.66 10.11 -2.78
CA GLN A 4 -11.56 11.55 -2.61
C GLN A 4 -10.10 11.95 -2.86
N HIS A 5 -9.90 13.04 -3.60
CA HIS A 5 -8.64 13.68 -3.98
C HIS A 5 -7.54 13.58 -2.91
N LYS A 6 -6.86 12.43 -2.85
CA LYS A 6 -5.69 12.22 -2.01
C LYS A 6 -4.52 12.57 -2.90
N ASN A 7 -3.98 13.77 -2.71
CA ASN A 7 -2.92 14.29 -3.54
C ASN A 7 -1.73 13.31 -3.51
N LEU A 8 -1.44 12.70 -4.66
CA LEU A 8 -0.46 11.61 -4.80
C LEU A 8 0.95 12.03 -4.39
N GLU A 9 1.20 13.34 -4.35
CA GLU A 9 2.45 13.97 -3.90
C GLU A 9 2.84 13.60 -2.47
N TYR A 10 1.87 13.33 -1.59
CA TYR A 10 2.14 12.98 -0.17
C TYR A 10 2.54 11.53 0.06
N TYR A 11 2.50 10.68 -0.97
CA TYR A 11 2.84 9.27 -0.83
C TYR A 11 4.30 9.00 -1.20
N PRO A 12 5.01 8.16 -0.44
CA PRO A 12 6.40 7.90 -0.71
C PRO A 12 6.55 7.03 -1.97
N THR A 13 7.64 7.23 -2.69
CA THR A 13 8.16 6.27 -3.67
C THR A 13 8.80 5.07 -2.97
N LYS A 14 9.07 4.00 -3.73
CA LYS A 14 9.87 2.86 -3.25
C LYS A 14 11.21 3.27 -2.63
N ALA A 15 11.87 4.28 -3.20
CA ALA A 15 13.17 4.74 -2.73
C ALA A 15 13.08 5.56 -1.44
N GLU A 16 12.09 6.47 -1.36
CA GLU A 16 11.81 7.27 -0.15
C GLU A 16 11.41 6.35 1.00
N LEU A 17 10.42 5.46 0.78
CA LEU A 17 9.98 4.51 1.80
C LEU A 17 11.14 3.64 2.30
N LYS A 18 11.99 3.14 1.40
CA LYS A 18 13.14 2.32 1.79
C LYS A 18 14.17 3.08 2.63
N ARG A 19 14.36 4.39 2.39
CA ARG A 19 15.28 5.24 3.16
C ARG A 19 14.75 5.57 4.54
N GLU A 20 13.43 5.70 4.68
CA GLU A 20 12.75 5.99 5.94
C GLU A 20 12.65 4.77 6.88
N LEU A 21 12.91 3.57 6.38
CA LEU A 21 12.86 2.37 7.23
C LEU A 21 13.89 2.46 8.37
N PRO A 22 13.50 2.12 9.60
CA PRO A 22 14.39 2.17 10.78
C PRO A 22 15.59 1.21 10.67
N ARG A 23 15.51 0.23 9.77
CA ARG A 23 16.60 -0.70 9.46
C ARG A 23 16.73 -0.86 7.95
N LYS A 24 17.97 -0.96 7.48
CA LYS A 24 18.24 -1.24 6.07
C LYS A 24 17.82 -2.66 5.72
N VAL A 25 16.98 -2.76 4.70
CA VAL A 25 16.54 -4.04 4.10
C VAL A 25 17.19 -4.22 2.73
N MET A 26 17.46 -5.47 2.36
CA MET A 26 17.91 -5.79 1.00
C MET A 26 16.84 -5.38 -0.03
N HIS A 27 17.27 -4.94 -1.22
CA HIS A 27 16.34 -4.51 -2.27
C HIS A 27 15.36 -5.62 -2.66
N GLN A 28 15.84 -6.86 -2.74
CA GLN A 28 15.01 -8.02 -3.07
C GLN A 28 13.93 -8.27 -2.01
N THR A 29 14.31 -8.31 -0.73
CA THR A 29 13.37 -8.48 0.38
C THR A 29 12.32 -7.38 0.41
N PHE A 30 12.73 -6.13 0.22
CA PHE A 30 11.80 -4.99 0.15
C PHE A 30 10.78 -5.16 -0.98
N ASN A 31 11.22 -5.58 -2.18
CA ASN A 31 10.32 -5.82 -3.31
C ASN A 31 9.36 -6.99 -3.04
N ILE A 32 9.82 -8.07 -2.40
CA ILE A 32 8.95 -9.20 -2.02
C ILE A 32 7.87 -8.74 -1.04
N ILE A 33 8.22 -7.92 -0.05
CA ILE A 33 7.26 -7.35 0.90
C ILE A 33 6.22 -6.49 0.17
N LEU A 34 6.64 -5.60 -0.72
CA LEU A 34 5.71 -4.78 -1.50
C LEU A 34 4.79 -5.62 -2.38
N ALA A 35 5.32 -6.64 -3.06
CA ALA A 35 4.52 -7.56 -3.86
C ALA A 35 3.49 -8.31 -3.01
N TYR A 36 3.89 -8.77 -1.81
CA TYR A 36 2.96 -9.40 -0.88
C TYR A 36 1.85 -8.45 -0.43
N LEU A 37 2.18 -7.21 -0.08
CA LEU A 37 1.22 -6.20 0.36
C LEU A 37 0.27 -5.78 -0.77
N GLU A 38 0.76 -5.68 -2.00
CA GLU A 38 -0.04 -5.37 -3.19
C GLU A 38 -0.99 -6.53 -3.51
N ASN A 39 -0.48 -7.76 -3.58
CA ASN A 39 -1.28 -8.97 -3.83
C ASN A 39 -2.34 -9.22 -2.76
N SER A 40 -2.10 -8.78 -1.52
CA SER A 40 -3.07 -8.87 -0.42
C SER A 40 -4.00 -7.64 -0.30
N ASN A 41 -4.03 -6.78 -1.33
CA ASN A 41 -4.83 -5.55 -1.41
C ASN A 41 -4.62 -4.61 -0.21
N LYS A 42 -3.40 -4.58 0.33
CA LYS A 42 -3.04 -3.69 1.45
C LYS A 42 -2.54 -2.35 0.98
N ILE A 43 -1.82 -2.37 -0.14
CA ILE A 43 -1.30 -1.20 -0.82
C ILE A 43 -1.70 -1.23 -2.29
N ILE A 44 -1.69 -0.06 -2.91
CA ILE A 44 -1.67 0.11 -4.36
C ILE A 44 -0.41 0.89 -4.71
N ILE A 45 0.23 0.53 -5.82
CA ILE A 45 1.33 1.29 -6.40
C ILE A 45 0.82 2.01 -7.65
N ASP A 46 0.65 3.33 -7.57
CA ASP A 46 0.26 4.17 -8.72
C ASP A 46 1.33 5.22 -8.99
N LYS A 47 1.72 5.43 -10.26
CA LYS A 47 2.73 6.43 -10.66
C LYS A 47 4.00 6.43 -9.78
N LYS A 48 4.49 5.25 -9.40
CA LYS A 48 5.64 5.00 -8.48
C LYS A 48 5.41 5.39 -7.01
N ARG A 49 4.21 5.82 -6.64
CA ARG A 49 3.78 6.18 -5.29
C ARG A 49 3.12 4.98 -4.60
N ILE A 50 3.44 4.77 -3.34
CA ILE A 50 2.90 3.65 -2.54
C ILE A 50 1.77 4.18 -1.66
N VAL A 51 0.55 3.72 -1.89
CA VAL A 51 -0.65 4.14 -1.17
C VAL A 51 -1.16 3.00 -0.30
N TRP A 52 -1.29 3.23 1.01
CA TRP A 52 -1.95 2.28 1.91
C TRP A 52 -3.46 2.38 1.78
N ILE A 53 -4.11 1.28 1.41
CA ILE A 53 -5.56 1.21 1.17
C ILE A 53 -6.27 0.22 2.11
N PHE A 54 -5.51 -0.53 2.93
CA PHE A 54 -6.12 -1.45 3.87
C PHE A 54 -6.86 -0.69 4.98
N SER A 55 -8.16 -0.91 5.03
CA SER A 55 -9.06 -0.43 6.07
C SER A 55 -9.66 -1.64 6.81
N PRO A 56 -9.24 -1.91 8.06
CA PRO A 56 -9.79 -3.02 8.84
C PRO A 56 -11.30 -2.87 9.09
N GLU A 57 -11.81 -1.64 9.22
CA GLU A 57 -13.23 -1.33 9.41
C GLU A 57 -14.10 -1.65 8.18
N LEU A 58 -13.55 -1.61 6.96
CA LEU A 58 -14.27 -1.99 5.74
C LEU A 58 -14.30 -3.50 5.51
N LYS A 59 -13.38 -4.26 6.10
CA LYS A 59 -13.31 -5.73 5.93
C LYS A 59 -14.60 -6.43 6.37
N GLY A 60 -15.27 -5.92 7.41
CA GLY A 60 -16.57 -6.41 7.86
C GLY A 60 -17.73 -6.13 6.88
N LYS A 61 -17.62 -5.10 6.04
CA LYS A 61 -18.64 -4.75 5.03
C LYS A 61 -18.53 -5.59 3.76
N TYR A 62 -17.32 -5.90 3.29
CA TYR A 62 -17.14 -6.73 2.09
C TYR A 62 -17.54 -8.20 2.30
N VAL A 63 -17.41 -8.74 3.52
CA VAL A 63 -17.87 -10.10 3.85
C VAL A 63 -19.41 -10.18 3.84
N LYS A 64 -20.11 -9.11 4.24
CA LYS A 64 -21.58 -9.05 4.23
C LYS A 64 -22.21 -8.86 2.84
N LEU A 65 -21.43 -8.52 1.81
CA LEU A 65 -21.93 -8.25 0.45
C LEU A 65 -21.78 -9.45 -0.50
N LYS A 66 -21.18 -10.54 -0.04
CA LYS A 66 -21.07 -11.82 -0.77
C LYS A 66 -21.84 -12.97 -0.10
N GLY A 67 -22.67 -12.66 0.89
CA GLY A 67 -23.59 -13.60 1.55
C GLY A 67 -25.03 -13.31 1.18
#